data_AF-E4XBU4-F1
#
_entry.id   AF-E4XBU4-F1
#
_cell.length_a   1.000
_cell.length_b   1.000
_cell.length_c   1.000
_cell.angle_alpha   90.00
_cell.angle_beta   90.00
_cell.angle_gamma   90.00
#
_symmetry.space_group_name_H-M   'P 1'
#
loop_
_entity.id
_entity.type
_entity.pdbx_description
1 polymer ?
#
loop_
_entity_poly.entity_id
_entity_poly.type
_entity_poly.pdbx_seq_one_letter_code
_entity_poly.pdbx_strand_id
1 'polypeptide(L)'
;MIRMFYTDPGYFSNWEYNDVTVATQCSANHLHHVVKLWERWSGPISVAVFAPNLEASFATDAILSMQKCWPDMKKRVTFHLVYPTQHKADVSESTGTLDYNSCEELRQIIHDYGGDDSQNYKGDIPYPHNVLRNAARKGAATEFVFLIDVDVMPSLHMREGFNEFANKFKHGLYEEKGDKAVFVVPVFEILKGHQCPDDKADLKDAQMTRKEVRPFHNATCRWCHEPEDHDNWLMKPKNEHMEVAFNATWNKIGFDCLYLLSWEPFYIARRSVPLFDERFKQYGFDRIEQICELHVAGYRFSVLNNAFLVHDGWKEAHAAARMTETFRNWVLFHFHFQQALLKMYDEPLSCAPVQTWIPRGQRLLGDINNRHARIQRKFLSSEV
;
A
#
# COMPACT_ATOMS: atom_id res chain seq x y z
N MET A 1 14.55 3.84 11.95
CA MET A 1 14.29 4.34 13.33
C MET A 1 13.50 5.64 13.19
N ILE A 2 12.38 5.80 13.91
CA ILE A 2 11.59 7.06 13.88
C ILE A 2 12.13 7.95 14.99
N ARG A 3 12.54 9.18 14.68
CA ARG A 3 13.20 10.05 15.68
C ARG A 3 12.71 11.50 15.73
N MET A 4 12.02 11.99 14.71
CA MET A 4 11.46 13.35 14.72
C MET A 4 10.01 13.33 14.28
N PHE A 5 9.17 13.98 15.07
CA PHE A 5 7.72 14.06 14.87
C PHE A 5 7.35 15.53 14.73
N TYR A 6 6.77 15.89 13.58
CA TYR A 6 6.09 17.18 13.41
C TYR A 6 4.61 16.92 13.60
N THR A 7 4.14 17.21 14.81
CA THR A 7 2.76 16.99 15.24
C THR A 7 2.30 18.19 16.03
N ASP A 8 1.06 18.62 15.79
CA ASP A 8 0.42 19.59 16.67
C ASP A 8 0.16 18.94 18.04
N PRO A 9 0.42 19.61 19.18
CA PRO A 9 0.20 19.03 20.50
C PRO A 9 -1.24 18.54 20.74
N GLY A 10 -2.23 19.17 20.10
CA GLY A 10 -3.65 18.78 20.19
C GLY A 10 -4.06 17.73 19.16
N TYR A 11 -3.18 17.28 18.26
CA TYR A 11 -3.53 16.42 17.14
C TYR A 11 -4.30 15.16 17.59
N PHE A 12 -3.72 14.36 18.46
CA PHE A 12 -4.32 13.09 18.89
C PHE A 12 -5.57 13.28 19.76
N SER A 13 -5.74 14.43 20.41
CA SER A 13 -6.97 14.75 21.16
C SER A 13 -8.10 15.27 20.28
N ASN A 14 -7.80 15.75 19.08
CA ASN A 14 -8.78 16.35 18.16
C ASN A 14 -9.47 15.32 17.26
N TRP A 15 -8.98 14.07 17.22
CA TRP A 15 -9.53 13.02 16.36
C TRP A 15 -10.17 11.91 17.20
N GLU A 16 -11.34 11.48 16.76
CA GLU A 16 -12.02 10.34 17.36
C GLU A 16 -11.32 9.04 16.96
N TYR A 17 -11.29 8.08 17.88
CA TYR A 17 -10.73 6.76 17.57
C TYR A 17 -11.55 6.04 16.50
N ASN A 18 -12.88 6.18 16.52
CA ASN A 18 -13.80 5.57 15.56
C ASN A 18 -13.87 6.39 14.26
N ASP A 19 -12.77 6.43 13.54
CA ASP A 19 -12.60 7.16 12.29
C ASP A 19 -11.56 6.43 11.41
N VAL A 20 -11.18 7.04 10.29
CA VAL A 20 -10.18 6.54 9.36
C VAL A 20 -9.05 7.56 9.13
N THR A 21 -7.81 7.11 9.28
CA THR A 21 -6.60 7.89 8.99
C THR A 21 -6.02 7.48 7.66
N VAL A 22 -5.71 8.44 6.79
CA VAL A 22 -4.82 8.17 5.66
C VAL A 22 -3.40 8.01 6.17
N ALA A 23 -2.77 6.88 5.87
CA ALA A 23 -1.35 6.68 6.06
C ALA A 23 -0.66 6.74 4.70
N THR A 24 0.47 7.45 4.62
CA THR A 24 1.26 7.52 3.39
C THR A 24 2.74 7.72 3.70
N GLN A 25 3.57 7.60 2.68
CA GLN A 25 5.02 7.70 2.79
C GLN A 25 5.61 8.38 1.57
N CYS A 26 6.73 9.08 1.74
CA CYS A 26 7.38 9.79 0.64
C CYS A 26 8.87 10.08 0.92
N SER A 27 9.63 10.31 -0.15
CA SER A 27 10.92 11.02 -0.09
C SER A 27 10.68 12.51 0.17
N ALA A 28 11.73 13.25 0.56
CA ALA A 28 11.62 14.67 0.82
C ALA A 28 11.13 15.49 -0.40
N ASN A 29 11.54 15.11 -1.61
CA ASN A 29 11.11 15.78 -2.84
C ASN A 29 9.63 15.53 -3.21
N HIS A 30 8.99 14.53 -2.62
CA HIS A 30 7.58 14.20 -2.84
C HIS A 30 6.63 14.82 -1.79
N LEU A 31 7.17 15.58 -0.82
CA LEU A 31 6.37 16.25 0.22
C LEU A 31 5.29 17.17 -0.37
N HIS A 32 5.52 17.76 -1.54
CA HIS A 32 4.58 18.66 -2.21
C HIS A 32 3.23 17.97 -2.54
N HIS A 33 3.21 16.65 -2.76
CA HIS A 33 1.98 15.91 -3.00
C HIS A 33 1.04 15.86 -1.80
N VAL A 34 1.57 15.98 -0.58
CA VAL A 34 0.77 15.99 0.66
C VAL A 34 -0.25 17.13 0.65
N VAL A 35 0.01 18.22 -0.07
CA VAL A 35 -0.94 19.33 -0.17
C VAL A 35 -2.23 18.90 -0.87
N LYS A 36 -2.14 18.23 -2.02
CA LYS A 36 -3.32 17.72 -2.75
C LYS A 36 -4.08 16.69 -1.92
N LEU A 37 -3.34 15.83 -1.21
CA LEU A 37 -3.95 14.85 -0.33
C LEU A 37 -4.70 15.51 0.84
N TRP A 38 -4.11 16.54 1.46
CA TRP A 38 -4.72 17.32 2.53
C TRP A 38 -5.96 18.11 2.05
N GLU A 39 -5.98 18.57 0.81
CA GLU A 39 -7.13 19.26 0.20
C GLU A 39 -8.33 18.31 0.01
N ARG A 40 -8.07 17.04 -0.36
CA ARG A 40 -9.12 16.07 -0.71
C ARG A 40 -9.54 15.15 0.43
N TRP A 41 -8.71 15.02 1.47
CA TRP A 41 -9.01 14.20 2.65
C TRP A 41 -9.31 15.09 3.87
N SER A 42 -10.56 15.02 4.35
CA SER A 42 -11.04 15.82 5.48
C SER A 42 -10.57 15.32 6.85
N GLY A 43 -9.96 14.13 6.91
CA GLY A 43 -9.57 13.44 8.15
C GLY A 43 -8.10 13.56 8.53
N PRO A 44 -7.68 12.75 9.52
CA PRO A 44 -6.28 12.67 9.90
C PRO A 44 -5.43 12.01 8.79
N ILE A 45 -4.22 12.52 8.62
CA ILE A 45 -3.18 12.04 7.70
C ILE A 45 -1.88 11.82 8.50
N SER A 46 -1.28 10.65 8.36
CA SER A 46 0.05 10.33 8.89
C SER A 46 1.03 10.07 7.74
N VAL A 47 2.10 10.87 7.71
CA VAL A 47 3.10 10.87 6.62
C VAL A 47 4.45 10.42 7.17
N ALA A 48 4.98 9.30 6.69
CA ALA A 48 6.36 8.90 6.95
C ALA A 48 7.28 9.45 5.86
N VAL A 49 8.22 10.31 6.23
CA VAL A 49 9.16 10.95 5.31
C VAL A 49 10.52 10.28 5.43
N PHE A 50 11.02 9.72 4.34
CA PHE A 50 12.36 9.17 4.28
C PHE A 50 13.38 10.32 4.21
N ALA A 51 14.27 10.39 5.20
CA ALA A 51 15.16 11.52 5.39
C ALA A 51 16.53 11.10 5.99
N PRO A 52 17.37 10.36 5.22
CA PRO A 52 18.72 10.01 5.64
C PRO A 52 19.67 11.23 5.59
N ASN A 53 20.66 11.26 6.50
CA ASN A 53 21.73 12.27 6.50
C ASN A 53 21.16 13.72 6.42
N LEU A 54 21.75 14.59 5.59
CA LEU A 54 21.34 15.99 5.39
C LEU A 54 20.00 16.16 4.67
N GLU A 55 19.43 15.12 4.06
CA GLU A 55 18.06 15.22 3.52
C GLU A 55 17.04 15.55 4.62
N ALA A 56 17.37 15.24 5.89
CA ALA A 56 16.57 15.63 7.04
C ALA A 56 16.51 17.15 7.28
N SER A 57 17.58 17.90 6.98
CA SER A 57 17.57 19.36 7.06
C SER A 57 16.57 19.94 6.05
N PHE A 58 16.65 19.48 4.80
CA PHE A 58 15.71 19.89 3.76
C PHE A 58 14.26 19.48 4.08
N ALA A 59 14.02 18.22 4.44
CA ALA A 59 12.69 17.74 4.79
C ALA A 59 12.08 18.56 5.94
N THR A 60 12.89 18.94 6.93
CA THR A 60 12.48 19.79 8.05
C THR A 60 12.04 21.17 7.56
N ASP A 61 12.88 21.86 6.80
CA ASP A 61 12.58 23.20 6.30
C ASP A 61 11.38 23.19 5.35
N ALA A 62 11.24 22.14 4.53
CA ALA A 62 10.08 21.92 3.66
C ALA A 62 8.78 21.76 4.47
N ILE A 63 8.76 20.89 5.49
CA ILE A 63 7.59 20.68 6.35
C ILE A 63 7.18 21.98 7.05
N LEU A 64 8.15 22.70 7.63
CA LEU A 64 7.88 23.97 8.33
C LEU A 64 7.34 25.05 7.37
N SER A 65 7.88 25.12 6.16
CA SER A 65 7.41 26.04 5.11
C SER A 65 6.01 25.69 4.62
N MET A 66 5.72 24.41 4.41
CA MET A 66 4.37 23.95 4.05
C MET A 66 3.37 24.31 5.13
N GLN A 67 3.72 24.10 6.39
CA GLN A 67 2.88 24.47 7.52
C GLN A 67 2.67 25.99 7.68
N LYS A 68 3.58 26.82 7.15
CA LYS A 68 3.40 28.28 7.08
C LYS A 68 2.46 28.67 5.93
N CYS A 69 2.57 27.99 4.79
CA CYS A 69 1.71 28.17 3.62
C CYS A 69 0.27 27.69 3.82
N TRP A 70 0.10 26.57 4.52
CA TRP A 70 -1.19 25.97 4.84
C TRP A 70 -1.30 25.75 6.36
N PRO A 71 -1.62 26.79 7.15
CA PRO A 71 -1.62 26.70 8.61
C PRO A 71 -2.53 25.60 9.17
N ASP A 72 -3.66 25.34 8.52
CA ASP A 72 -4.61 24.30 8.91
C ASP A 72 -4.10 22.88 8.65
N MET A 73 -2.99 22.71 7.91
CA MET A 73 -2.35 21.41 7.70
C MET A 73 -1.94 20.77 9.03
N LYS A 74 -1.45 21.54 10.00
CA LYS A 74 -1.02 21.03 11.32
C LYS A 74 -2.14 20.32 12.09
N LYS A 75 -3.40 20.70 11.84
CA LYS A 75 -4.57 20.10 12.50
C LYS A 75 -4.85 18.68 12.00
N ARG A 76 -4.47 18.39 10.75
CA ARG A 76 -4.82 17.13 10.07
C ARG A 76 -3.62 16.25 9.71
N VAL A 77 -2.42 16.81 9.59
CA VAL A 77 -1.25 16.10 9.08
C VAL A 77 -0.17 15.97 10.16
N THR A 78 0.30 14.75 10.36
CA THR A 78 1.51 14.45 11.13
C THR A 78 2.63 14.00 10.21
N PHE A 79 3.85 14.47 10.45
CA PHE A 79 5.04 14.01 9.73
C PHE A 79 6.00 13.29 10.65
N HIS A 80 6.54 12.17 10.18
CA HIS A 80 7.48 11.33 10.90
C HIS A 80 8.75 11.16 10.06
N LEU A 81 9.88 11.71 10.52
CA LEU A 81 11.15 11.47 9.82
C LEU A 81 11.67 10.06 10.15
N VAL A 82 11.96 9.31 9.09
CA VAL A 82 12.43 7.93 9.14
C VAL A 82 13.74 7.81 8.40
N TYR A 83 14.73 7.18 9.05
CA TYR A 83 16.04 6.99 8.48
C TYR A 83 16.72 5.70 8.95
N PRO A 84 17.70 5.18 8.18
CA PRO A 84 18.51 4.03 8.56
C PRO A 84 19.44 4.36 9.73
N THR A 85 19.77 3.35 10.55
CA THR A 85 20.68 3.56 11.71
C THR A 85 22.09 3.93 11.29
N GLN A 86 22.55 3.51 10.11
CA GLN A 86 23.85 3.89 9.54
C GLN A 86 23.83 5.28 8.86
N HIS A 87 22.65 5.83 8.57
CA HIS A 87 22.47 7.11 7.87
C HIS A 87 21.52 8.00 8.66
N LYS A 88 21.98 8.41 9.86
CA LYS A 88 21.14 9.16 10.81
C LYS A 88 20.74 10.50 10.21
N ALA A 89 19.51 10.95 10.48
CA ALA A 89 19.09 12.30 10.15
C ALA A 89 20.04 13.33 10.77
N ASP A 90 20.45 14.28 9.94
CA ASP A 90 21.23 15.44 10.30
C ASP A 90 20.43 16.69 9.95
N VAL A 91 20.03 17.41 10.99
CA VAL A 91 19.27 18.67 10.90
C VAL A 91 20.14 19.90 11.20
N SER A 92 21.46 19.74 11.22
CA SER A 92 22.38 20.83 11.56
C SER A 92 22.37 21.98 10.54
N GLU A 93 21.95 21.70 9.30
CA GLU A 93 21.82 22.71 8.23
C GLU A 93 20.38 23.26 8.10
N SER A 94 19.43 22.79 8.92
CA SER A 94 18.07 23.32 8.92
C SER A 94 18.05 24.78 9.36
N THR A 95 17.45 25.64 8.53
CA THR A 95 17.27 27.06 8.80
C THR A 95 15.88 27.39 9.35
N GLY A 96 14.98 26.40 9.34
CA GLY A 96 13.59 26.51 9.80
C GLY A 96 12.61 26.98 8.72
N THR A 97 13.09 27.30 7.51
CA THR A 97 12.25 27.70 6.36
C THR A 97 13.03 27.52 5.07
N LEU A 98 12.33 27.20 3.98
CA LEU A 98 12.86 27.36 2.63
C LEU A 98 12.70 28.82 2.22
N ASP A 99 13.50 29.26 1.24
CA ASP A 99 13.38 30.58 0.62
C ASP A 99 12.39 30.51 -0.55
N TYR A 100 11.25 31.19 -0.43
CA TYR A 100 10.16 31.18 -1.41
C TYR A 100 9.33 32.47 -1.32
N ASN A 101 8.81 32.94 -2.45
CA ASN A 101 7.96 34.13 -2.55
C ASN A 101 6.47 33.80 -2.61
N SER A 102 6.12 32.56 -2.98
CA SER A 102 4.73 32.09 -3.02
C SER A 102 4.60 30.62 -2.64
N CYS A 103 3.42 30.20 -2.20
CA CYS A 103 3.18 28.80 -1.84
C CYS A 103 3.19 27.85 -3.05
N GLU A 104 2.96 28.37 -4.26
CA GLU A 104 3.13 27.60 -5.49
C GLU A 104 4.61 27.40 -5.82
N GLU A 105 5.42 28.46 -5.66
CA GLU A 105 6.88 28.34 -5.78
C GLU A 105 7.46 27.37 -4.75
N LEU A 106 6.96 27.36 -3.51
CA LEU A 106 7.34 26.38 -2.51
C LEU A 106 7.09 24.93 -2.98
N ARG A 107 5.94 24.65 -3.60
CA ARG A 107 5.65 23.31 -4.15
C ARG A 107 6.68 22.92 -5.20
N GLN A 108 7.04 23.86 -6.08
CA GLN A 108 8.03 23.64 -7.13
C GLN A 108 9.44 23.40 -6.56
N ILE A 109 9.86 24.19 -5.57
CA ILE A 109 11.15 24.00 -4.87
C ILE A 109 11.24 22.60 -4.25
N ILE A 110 10.14 22.14 -3.63
CA ILE A 110 10.08 20.80 -3.04
C ILE A 110 10.16 19.72 -4.12
N HIS A 111 9.38 19.85 -5.20
CA HIS A 111 9.39 18.91 -6.32
C HIS A 111 10.80 18.78 -6.94
N ASP A 112 11.52 19.89 -7.12
CA ASP A 112 12.81 19.91 -7.81
C ASP A 112 14.00 19.49 -6.93
N TYR A 113 13.77 19.26 -5.63
CA TYR A 113 14.81 18.82 -4.70
C TYR A 113 15.40 17.46 -5.11
N GLY A 114 16.72 17.36 -5.18
CA GLY A 114 17.42 16.11 -5.52
C GLY A 114 17.37 15.70 -7.00
N GLY A 115 16.70 16.47 -7.86
CA GLY A 115 16.57 16.20 -9.30
C GLY A 115 15.46 15.20 -9.66
N ASP A 116 15.57 14.56 -10.83
CA ASP A 116 14.55 13.65 -11.38
C ASP A 116 14.29 12.41 -10.49
N ASP A 117 13.03 11.95 -10.44
CA ASP A 117 12.50 10.84 -9.63
C ASP A 117 13.26 9.51 -9.79
N SER A 118 14.03 9.37 -10.88
CA SER A 118 14.94 8.25 -11.09
C SER A 118 16.04 8.12 -10.02
N GLN A 119 16.29 9.18 -9.22
CA GLN A 119 17.24 9.18 -8.11
C GLN A 119 16.80 8.32 -6.90
N ASN A 120 15.49 8.16 -6.66
CA ASN A 120 14.95 7.36 -5.54
C ASN A 120 15.41 5.87 -5.58
N TYR A 121 15.83 5.40 -6.76
CA TYR A 121 16.32 4.04 -7.00
C TYR A 121 17.79 3.97 -7.43
N LYS A 122 18.47 5.12 -7.54
CA LYS A 122 19.90 5.23 -7.93
C LYS A 122 20.83 5.56 -6.77
N GLY A 123 20.30 5.97 -5.61
CA GLY A 123 21.11 6.26 -4.43
C GLY A 123 21.67 5.00 -3.75
N ASP A 124 22.75 5.17 -2.99
CA ASP A 124 23.42 4.09 -2.24
C ASP A 124 22.57 3.52 -1.09
N ILE A 125 21.46 4.19 -0.74
CA ILE A 125 20.58 3.83 0.36
C ILE A 125 19.25 3.32 -0.20
N PRO A 126 18.95 2.01 -0.09
CA PRO A 126 17.70 1.46 -0.60
C PRO A 126 16.47 2.06 0.08
N TYR A 127 15.53 2.54 -0.72
CA TYR A 127 14.28 3.11 -0.23
C TYR A 127 13.43 2.08 0.55
N PRO A 128 13.12 2.31 1.84
CA PRO A 128 12.54 1.28 2.70
C PRO A 128 11.00 1.37 2.76
N HIS A 129 10.32 1.12 1.64
CA HIS A 129 8.84 1.22 1.50
C HIS A 129 8.08 0.68 2.70
N ASN A 130 8.33 -0.58 3.10
CA ASN A 130 7.55 -1.24 4.14
C ASN A 130 7.84 -0.71 5.55
N VAL A 131 9.07 -0.26 5.83
CA VAL A 131 9.39 0.45 7.08
C VAL A 131 8.59 1.76 7.17
N LEU A 132 8.51 2.50 6.06
CA LEU A 132 7.79 3.77 6.02
C LEU A 132 6.27 3.57 6.11
N ARG A 133 5.72 2.59 5.40
CA ARG A 133 4.30 2.19 5.52
C ARG A 133 3.96 1.85 6.96
N ASN A 134 4.80 1.04 7.64
CA ASN A 134 4.60 0.71 9.05
C ASN A 134 4.73 1.92 9.97
N ALA A 135 5.67 2.83 9.70
CA ALA A 135 5.83 4.06 10.47
C ALA A 135 4.59 4.95 10.38
N ALA A 136 4.06 5.17 9.16
CA ALA A 136 2.84 5.94 8.92
C ALA A 136 1.61 5.27 9.56
N ARG A 137 1.48 3.94 9.41
CA ARG A 137 0.40 3.19 10.08
C ARG A 137 0.46 3.30 11.60
N LYS A 138 1.65 3.29 12.20
CA LYS A 138 1.83 3.47 13.65
C LYS A 138 1.51 4.90 14.10
N GLY A 139 1.71 5.88 13.24
CA GLY A 139 1.33 7.28 13.47
C GLY A 139 -0.16 7.57 13.34
N ALA A 140 -0.97 6.61 12.89
CA ALA A 140 -2.41 6.80 12.74
C ALA A 140 -3.14 6.99 14.08
N ALA A 141 -3.98 8.03 14.13
CA ALA A 141 -4.78 8.40 15.31
C ALA A 141 -6.03 7.52 15.50
N THR A 142 -6.48 6.83 14.45
CA THR A 142 -7.81 6.23 14.38
C THR A 142 -7.75 4.70 14.32
N GLU A 143 -8.92 4.06 14.35
CA GLU A 143 -9.07 2.61 14.29
C GLU A 143 -8.82 2.06 12.88
N PHE A 144 -9.35 2.71 11.84
CA PHE A 144 -9.14 2.30 10.45
C PHE A 144 -8.00 3.10 9.83
N VAL A 145 -7.21 2.44 8.99
CA VAL A 145 -6.10 3.05 8.26
C VAL A 145 -6.30 2.82 6.78
N PHE A 146 -6.24 3.90 6.01
CA PHE A 146 -6.23 3.89 4.56
C PHE A 146 -4.82 4.14 4.06
N LEU A 147 -4.10 3.08 3.70
CA LEU A 147 -2.70 3.20 3.26
C LEU A 147 -2.64 3.43 1.74
N ILE A 148 -2.19 4.62 1.34
CA ILE A 148 -2.07 5.02 -0.07
C ILE A 148 -0.70 5.62 -0.38
N ASP A 149 -0.35 5.64 -1.66
CA ASP A 149 0.86 6.31 -2.13
C ASP A 149 0.62 7.82 -2.16
N VAL A 150 1.66 8.61 -1.92
CA VAL A 150 1.51 10.06 -1.67
C VAL A 150 1.01 10.83 -2.90
N ASP A 151 1.31 10.31 -4.10
CA ASP A 151 0.92 10.80 -5.43
C ASP A 151 -0.46 10.32 -5.88
N VAL A 152 -1.19 9.61 -5.00
CA VAL A 152 -2.53 9.07 -5.26
C VAL A 152 -3.58 9.82 -4.43
N MET A 153 -4.63 10.28 -5.09
CA MET A 153 -5.66 11.14 -4.52
C MET A 153 -6.98 10.39 -4.32
N PRO A 154 -7.61 10.46 -3.14
CA PRO A 154 -8.96 9.90 -2.93
C PRO A 154 -10.04 10.75 -3.61
N SER A 155 -11.16 10.12 -3.95
CA SER A 155 -12.41 10.80 -4.29
C SER A 155 -12.89 11.68 -3.12
N LEU A 156 -13.62 12.77 -3.41
CA LEU A 156 -14.14 13.63 -2.35
C LEU A 156 -15.14 12.89 -1.46
N HIS A 157 -15.28 13.35 -0.21
CA HIS A 157 -16.20 12.82 0.81
C HIS A 157 -16.01 11.34 1.17
N MET A 158 -14.86 10.75 0.83
CA MET A 158 -14.62 9.33 1.04
C MET A 158 -14.52 8.95 2.53
N ARG A 159 -13.97 9.83 3.38
CA ARG A 159 -13.91 9.62 4.83
C ARG A 159 -15.32 9.55 5.42
N GLU A 160 -16.15 10.53 5.12
CA GLU A 160 -17.52 10.63 5.62
C GLU A 160 -18.34 9.42 5.17
N GLY A 161 -18.24 9.07 3.88
CA GLY A 161 -18.91 7.89 3.33
C GLY A 161 -18.43 6.58 3.97
N PHE A 162 -17.13 6.45 4.24
CA PHE A 162 -16.60 5.26 4.92
C PHE A 162 -17.06 5.18 6.38
N ASN A 163 -17.06 6.29 7.12
CA ASN A 163 -17.52 6.31 8.50
C ASN A 163 -19.02 6.01 8.62
N GLU A 164 -19.84 6.54 7.70
CA GLU A 164 -21.25 6.18 7.63
C GLU A 164 -21.44 4.68 7.35
N PHE A 165 -20.71 4.15 6.35
CA PHE A 165 -20.70 2.73 6.03
C PHE A 165 -20.30 1.88 7.23
N ALA A 166 -19.20 2.23 7.91
CA ALA A 166 -18.66 1.50 9.03
C ALA A 166 -19.61 1.49 10.24
N ASN A 167 -20.32 2.58 10.50
CA ASN A 167 -21.34 2.63 11.56
C ASN A 167 -22.57 1.76 11.26
N LYS A 168 -22.95 1.59 9.98
CA LYS A 168 -24.15 0.84 9.57
C LYS A 168 -23.88 -0.63 9.26
N PHE A 169 -22.65 -0.99 8.91
CA PHE A 169 -22.32 -2.31 8.39
C PHE A 169 -22.36 -3.40 9.48
N LYS A 170 -23.22 -4.42 9.28
CA LYS A 170 -23.36 -5.60 10.16
C LYS A 170 -23.36 -5.28 11.66
N HIS A 171 -24.25 -4.38 12.10
CA HIS A 171 -24.35 -3.90 13.49
C HIS A 171 -23.23 -2.94 13.96
N GLY A 172 -22.34 -2.51 13.06
CA GLY A 172 -21.33 -1.48 13.31
C GLY A 172 -19.93 -2.08 13.36
N LEU A 173 -19.12 -1.81 12.33
CA LEU A 173 -17.72 -2.22 12.30
C LEU A 173 -16.98 -1.70 13.53
N TYR A 174 -17.19 -0.47 13.97
CA TYR A 174 -16.50 0.04 15.16
C TYR A 174 -16.81 -0.73 16.47
N GLU A 175 -17.88 -1.53 16.51
CA GLU A 175 -18.25 -2.35 17.67
C GLU A 175 -17.62 -3.75 17.63
N GLU A 176 -17.56 -4.37 16.45
CA GLU A 176 -17.08 -5.75 16.27
C GLU A 176 -15.55 -5.84 16.07
N LYS A 177 -14.78 -5.90 17.16
CA LYS A 177 -13.31 -5.91 17.16
C LYS A 177 -12.63 -7.15 16.52
N GLY A 178 -13.39 -8.09 15.98
CA GLY A 178 -12.89 -9.35 15.39
C GLY A 178 -13.13 -9.53 13.90
N ASP A 179 -13.77 -8.57 13.21
CA ASP A 179 -14.01 -8.71 11.76
C ASP A 179 -12.67 -8.76 11.00
N LYS A 180 -12.47 -9.85 10.26
CA LYS A 180 -11.37 -10.00 9.29
C LYS A 180 -11.81 -9.42 7.94
N ALA A 181 -12.09 -8.13 7.89
CA ALA A 181 -12.49 -7.41 6.69
C ALA A 181 -11.42 -6.41 6.22
N VAL A 182 -11.21 -6.37 4.91
CA VAL A 182 -10.37 -5.40 4.20
C VAL A 182 -11.23 -4.78 3.09
N PHE A 183 -11.33 -3.46 3.08
CA PHE A 183 -12.15 -2.72 2.13
C PHE A 183 -11.29 -2.17 1.00
N VAL A 184 -11.36 -2.82 -0.16
CA VAL A 184 -10.58 -2.49 -1.35
C VAL A 184 -11.19 -1.28 -2.05
N VAL A 185 -10.33 -0.38 -2.50
CA VAL A 185 -10.69 0.87 -3.18
C VAL A 185 -10.09 0.84 -4.59
N PRO A 186 -10.92 0.82 -5.64
CA PRO A 186 -10.43 0.81 -7.02
C PRO A 186 -9.58 2.05 -7.33
N VAL A 187 -8.51 1.84 -8.08
CA VAL A 187 -7.55 2.90 -8.41
C VAL A 187 -7.43 3.11 -9.92
N PHE A 188 -7.30 4.37 -10.31
CA PHE A 188 -7.20 4.85 -11.68
C PHE A 188 -5.98 5.78 -11.84
N GLU A 189 -5.61 6.09 -13.07
CA GLU A 189 -4.63 7.12 -13.41
C GLU A 189 -5.23 8.11 -14.41
N ILE A 190 -4.94 9.39 -14.21
CA ILE A 190 -5.40 10.48 -15.06
C ILE A 190 -4.25 11.09 -15.85
N LEU A 191 -4.53 11.60 -17.05
CA LEU A 191 -3.57 12.39 -17.82
C LEU A 191 -3.03 13.57 -17.01
N LYS A 192 -1.71 13.77 -17.07
CA LYS A 192 -1.03 14.86 -16.36
C LYS A 192 -1.66 16.21 -16.74
N GLY A 193 -1.86 17.07 -15.74
CA GLY A 193 -2.43 18.40 -15.91
C GLY A 193 -3.96 18.47 -16.02
N HIS A 194 -4.66 17.32 -15.99
CA HIS A 194 -6.12 17.29 -15.93
C HIS A 194 -6.61 17.25 -14.48
N GLN A 195 -7.86 17.68 -14.27
CA GLN A 195 -8.47 17.74 -12.94
C GLN A 195 -8.85 16.34 -12.46
N CYS A 196 -8.43 16.00 -11.23
CA CYS A 196 -8.84 14.76 -10.57
C CYS A 196 -10.37 14.71 -10.43
N PRO A 197 -11.04 13.63 -10.88
CA PRO A 197 -12.47 13.49 -10.72
C PRO A 197 -12.92 13.54 -9.26
N ASP A 198 -14.01 14.25 -8.99
CA ASP A 198 -14.51 14.45 -7.63
C ASP A 198 -15.37 13.28 -7.15
N ASP A 199 -16.16 12.69 -8.05
CA ASP A 199 -17.02 11.57 -7.76
C ASP A 199 -17.07 10.53 -8.89
N LYS A 200 -17.80 9.43 -8.65
CA LYS A 200 -17.87 8.30 -9.59
C LYS A 200 -18.54 8.66 -10.92
N ALA A 201 -19.46 9.63 -10.93
CA ALA A 201 -20.12 10.05 -12.16
C ALA A 201 -19.14 10.82 -13.06
N ASP A 202 -18.37 11.74 -12.46
CA ASP A 202 -17.30 12.46 -13.15
C ASP A 202 -16.17 11.51 -13.59
N LEU A 203 -15.76 10.56 -12.73
CA LEU A 203 -14.79 9.53 -13.10
C LEU A 203 -15.24 8.74 -14.34
N LYS A 204 -16.51 8.34 -14.38
CA LYS A 204 -17.08 7.61 -15.50
C LYS A 204 -17.07 8.44 -16.78
N ASP A 205 -17.43 9.72 -16.70
CA ASP A 205 -17.34 10.63 -17.85
C ASP A 205 -15.88 10.82 -18.32
N ALA A 206 -14.96 11.03 -17.37
CA ALA A 206 -13.53 11.17 -17.62
C ALA A 206 -12.94 9.98 -18.39
N GLN A 207 -13.36 8.76 -18.04
CA GLN A 207 -12.90 7.52 -18.69
C GLN A 207 -13.66 7.20 -19.98
N MET A 208 -14.99 7.35 -20.00
CA MET A 208 -15.82 6.88 -21.12
C MET A 208 -15.96 7.91 -22.23
N THR A 209 -16.09 9.19 -21.88
CA THR A 209 -16.31 10.29 -22.84
C THR A 209 -15.01 11.00 -23.14
N ARG A 210 -14.32 11.52 -22.11
CA ARG A 210 -13.15 12.41 -22.27
C ARG A 210 -11.85 11.67 -22.57
N LYS A 211 -11.77 10.37 -22.23
CA LYS A 211 -10.59 9.50 -22.44
C LYS A 211 -9.34 9.98 -21.70
N GLU A 212 -9.53 10.64 -20.57
CA GLU A 212 -8.45 11.17 -19.74
C GLU A 212 -8.01 10.20 -18.65
N VAL A 213 -8.91 9.30 -18.23
CA VAL A 213 -8.70 8.36 -17.14
C VAL A 213 -8.67 6.92 -17.66
N ARG A 214 -7.80 6.10 -17.08
CA ARG A 214 -7.73 4.65 -17.31
C ARG A 214 -7.43 3.91 -16.00
N PRO A 215 -7.64 2.58 -15.91
CA PRO A 215 -7.24 1.79 -14.74
C PRO A 215 -5.76 1.99 -14.39
N PHE A 216 -5.43 1.96 -13.11
CA PHE A 216 -4.06 2.16 -12.66
C PHE A 216 -3.12 1.06 -13.16
N HIS A 217 -1.87 1.42 -13.45
CA HIS A 217 -0.88 0.52 -14.04
C HIS A 217 -1.33 -0.15 -15.35
N ASN A 218 -2.29 0.43 -16.10
CA ASN A 218 -2.81 -0.17 -17.33
C ASN A 218 -1.72 -0.45 -18.39
N ALA A 219 -0.68 0.38 -18.47
CA ALA A 219 0.46 0.21 -19.38
C ALA A 219 1.64 -0.59 -18.79
N THR A 220 1.69 -0.76 -17.47
CA THR A 220 2.86 -1.31 -16.75
C THR A 220 2.59 -2.67 -16.11
N CYS A 221 1.39 -2.87 -15.55
CA CYS A 221 0.92 -4.13 -15.02
C CYS A 221 -0.62 -4.18 -15.02
N ARG A 222 -1.22 -4.47 -16.18
CA ARG A 222 -2.68 -4.56 -16.33
C ARG A 222 -3.34 -5.54 -15.34
N TRP A 223 -2.64 -6.61 -14.98
CA TRP A 223 -3.14 -7.66 -14.09
C TRP A 223 -3.05 -7.30 -12.60
N CYS A 224 -2.23 -6.31 -12.22
CA CYS A 224 -1.96 -6.01 -10.81
C CYS A 224 -3.19 -5.49 -10.06
N HIS A 225 -4.21 -5.03 -10.78
CA HIS A 225 -5.47 -4.53 -10.22
C HIS A 225 -6.69 -5.25 -10.81
N GLU A 226 -6.51 -6.36 -11.52
CA GLU A 226 -7.63 -7.10 -12.15
C GLU A 226 -8.75 -7.51 -11.16
N PRO A 227 -8.45 -7.96 -9.92
CA PRO A 227 -9.50 -8.31 -8.96
C PRO A 227 -10.41 -7.15 -8.52
N GLU A 228 -10.05 -5.90 -8.83
CA GLU A 228 -10.90 -4.71 -8.64
C GLU A 228 -12.01 -4.60 -9.69
N ASP A 229 -11.93 -5.39 -10.78
CA ASP A 229 -12.94 -5.51 -11.84
C ASP A 229 -13.47 -4.13 -12.30
N HIS A 230 -12.56 -3.25 -12.74
CA HIS A 230 -12.85 -1.83 -12.99
C HIS A 230 -14.05 -1.62 -13.92
N ASP A 231 -14.19 -2.44 -14.96
CA ASP A 231 -15.28 -2.33 -15.93
C ASP A 231 -16.64 -2.60 -15.26
N ASN A 232 -16.77 -3.70 -14.53
CA ASN A 232 -17.97 -4.02 -13.76
C ASN A 232 -18.22 -2.99 -12.66
N TRP A 233 -17.17 -2.58 -11.95
CA TRP A 233 -17.25 -1.59 -10.88
C TRP A 233 -17.77 -0.24 -11.39
N LEU A 234 -17.25 0.26 -12.52
CA LEU A 234 -17.64 1.54 -13.12
C LEU A 234 -19.08 1.50 -13.67
N MET A 235 -19.54 0.32 -14.09
CA MET A 235 -20.91 0.12 -14.58
C MET A 235 -21.95 0.07 -13.45
N LYS A 236 -21.56 -0.23 -12.21
CA LYS A 236 -22.47 -0.13 -11.05
C LYS A 236 -22.84 1.32 -10.77
N PRO A 237 -24.14 1.66 -10.62
CA PRO A 237 -24.57 3.02 -10.35
C PRO A 237 -23.95 3.55 -9.05
N LYS A 238 -23.76 4.87 -8.97
CA LYS A 238 -23.43 5.56 -7.72
C LYS A 238 -24.64 5.45 -6.81
N ASN A 239 -24.45 4.87 -5.62
CA ASN A 239 -25.50 4.81 -4.60
C ASN A 239 -25.43 6.07 -3.73
N GLU A 240 -26.53 6.41 -3.05
CA GLU A 240 -26.55 7.51 -2.08
C GLU A 240 -25.54 7.26 -0.94
N HIS A 241 -25.46 6.01 -0.48
CA HIS A 241 -24.55 5.58 0.56
C HIS A 241 -23.45 4.66 0.01
N MET A 242 -22.29 4.67 0.67
CA MET A 242 -21.21 3.74 0.38
C MET A 242 -21.57 2.34 0.87
N GLU A 243 -21.31 1.33 0.03
CA GLU A 243 -21.61 -0.07 0.28
C GLU A 243 -20.56 -0.99 -0.35
N VAL A 244 -20.61 -2.28 -0.02
CA VAL A 244 -19.80 -3.30 -0.70
C VAL A 244 -20.40 -3.58 -2.08
N ALA A 245 -19.63 -3.31 -3.14
CA ALA A 245 -20.01 -3.63 -4.50
C ALA A 245 -19.97 -5.14 -4.78
N PHE A 246 -18.89 -5.79 -4.35
CA PHE A 246 -18.65 -7.23 -4.44
C PHE A 246 -17.44 -7.62 -3.58
N ASN A 247 -17.26 -8.92 -3.37
CA ASN A 247 -16.03 -9.43 -2.74
C ASN A 247 -15.00 -9.78 -3.82
N ALA A 248 -13.81 -9.22 -3.69
CA ALA A 248 -12.66 -9.63 -4.49
C ALA A 248 -12.06 -10.91 -3.91
N THR A 249 -11.53 -11.77 -4.77
CA THR A 249 -10.83 -12.98 -4.33
C THR A 249 -9.44 -13.00 -4.94
N TRP A 250 -8.46 -13.40 -4.12
CA TRP A 250 -7.08 -13.64 -4.55
C TRP A 250 -7.02 -14.64 -5.72
N ASN A 251 -7.96 -15.59 -5.78
CA ASN A 251 -7.94 -16.74 -6.70
C ASN A 251 -8.59 -16.50 -8.07
N LYS A 252 -9.11 -15.30 -8.36
CA LYS A 252 -9.81 -15.04 -9.63
C LYS A 252 -8.82 -14.60 -10.73
N ILE A 253 -7.79 -15.39 -11.04
CA ILE A 253 -6.83 -15.07 -12.12
C ILE A 253 -6.49 -16.34 -12.93
N GLY A 254 -6.40 -16.19 -14.25
CA GLY A 254 -6.31 -17.25 -15.27
C GLY A 254 -5.03 -18.09 -15.31
N PHE A 255 -5.02 -19.02 -16.27
CA PHE A 255 -4.21 -20.26 -16.41
C PHE A 255 -2.67 -20.20 -16.33
N ASP A 256 -2.01 -19.06 -16.05
CA ASP A 256 -0.54 -18.96 -16.04
C ASP A 256 0.02 -18.48 -14.68
N CYS A 257 0.77 -19.36 -14.03
CA CYS A 257 1.32 -19.21 -12.66
C CYS A 257 2.17 -17.97 -12.40
N LEU A 258 2.65 -17.27 -13.43
CA LEU A 258 3.47 -16.06 -13.26
C LEU A 258 2.62 -14.80 -13.02
N TYR A 259 1.35 -14.80 -13.45
CA TYR A 259 0.43 -13.65 -13.31
C TYR A 259 -0.40 -13.70 -12.02
N LEU A 260 -0.47 -14.86 -11.36
CA LEU A 260 -1.31 -15.13 -10.18
C LEU A 260 -0.90 -14.37 -8.89
N LEU A 261 0.24 -13.67 -8.90
CA LEU A 261 0.87 -13.15 -7.69
C LEU A 261 1.02 -11.63 -7.67
N SER A 262 0.36 -10.92 -8.57
CA SER A 262 0.64 -9.49 -8.75
C SER A 262 -0.44 -8.57 -8.16
N TRP A 263 -1.40 -9.07 -7.38
CA TRP A 263 -2.48 -8.21 -6.89
C TRP A 263 -1.99 -7.20 -5.85
N GLU A 264 -2.14 -5.91 -6.15
CA GLU A 264 -1.57 -4.78 -5.42
C GLU A 264 -2.61 -3.70 -5.09
N PRO A 265 -3.76 -4.03 -4.45
CA PRO A 265 -4.82 -3.09 -4.17
C PRO A 265 -4.41 -2.01 -3.16
N PHE A 266 -5.15 -0.91 -3.21
CA PHE A 266 -5.27 0.02 -2.09
C PHE A 266 -6.48 -0.34 -1.25
N TYR A 267 -6.36 -0.24 0.07
CA TYR A 267 -7.42 -0.68 0.96
C TYR A 267 -7.49 0.10 2.27
N ILE A 268 -8.70 0.16 2.82
CA ILE A 268 -8.97 0.56 4.19
C ILE A 268 -9.09 -0.71 5.04
N ALA A 269 -8.35 -0.78 6.14
CA ALA A 269 -8.47 -1.88 7.10
C ALA A 269 -8.22 -1.39 8.52
N ARG A 270 -8.57 -2.21 9.52
CA ARG A 270 -8.24 -1.91 10.91
C ARG A 270 -6.73 -1.78 11.09
N ARG A 271 -6.30 -0.93 12.02
CA ARG A 271 -4.89 -0.80 12.38
C ARG A 271 -4.25 -2.10 12.89
N SER A 272 -5.07 -3.04 13.36
CA SER A 272 -4.67 -4.35 13.90
C SER A 272 -4.27 -5.39 12.85
N VAL A 273 -4.47 -5.12 11.55
CA VAL A 273 -3.99 -6.03 10.51
C VAL A 273 -2.46 -6.21 10.59
N PRO A 274 -1.89 -7.34 10.15
CA PRO A 274 -0.45 -7.56 10.17
C PRO A 274 0.34 -6.39 9.59
N LEU A 275 1.53 -6.11 10.13
CA LEU A 275 2.43 -5.09 9.61
C LEU A 275 3.12 -5.61 8.35
N PHE A 276 3.52 -4.70 7.47
CA PHE A 276 4.30 -5.05 6.29
C PHE A 276 5.65 -5.64 6.71
N ASP A 277 6.17 -6.61 5.96
CA ASP A 277 7.49 -7.17 6.19
C ASP A 277 8.57 -6.17 5.73
N GLU A 278 9.30 -5.62 6.70
CA GLU A 278 10.30 -4.58 6.50
C GLU A 278 11.57 -5.05 5.76
N ARG A 279 11.69 -6.35 5.45
CA ARG A 279 12.78 -6.91 4.63
C ARG A 279 12.61 -6.56 3.15
N PHE A 280 11.37 -6.35 2.70
CA PHE A 280 11.07 -5.88 1.35
C PHE A 280 11.38 -4.38 1.24
N LYS A 281 12.20 -4.05 0.25
CA LYS A 281 12.69 -2.68 0.00
C LYS A 281 12.60 -2.40 -1.49
N GLN A 282 12.60 -1.12 -1.85
CA GLN A 282 12.46 -0.69 -3.24
C GLN A 282 11.25 -1.36 -3.92
N TYR A 283 11.40 -1.78 -5.18
CA TYR A 283 10.28 -2.12 -6.05
C TYR A 283 10.00 -3.63 -6.12
N GLY A 284 8.71 -3.98 -6.08
CA GLY A 284 8.19 -5.30 -6.42
C GLY A 284 8.04 -6.20 -5.21
N PHE A 285 6.92 -6.93 -5.15
CA PHE A 285 6.51 -7.82 -4.05
C PHE A 285 6.32 -7.16 -2.68
N ASP A 286 6.66 -5.88 -2.53
CA ASP A 286 6.57 -5.12 -1.28
C ASP A 286 5.13 -4.85 -0.84
N ARG A 287 4.18 -4.72 -1.78
CA ARG A 287 2.75 -4.66 -1.48
C ARG A 287 2.08 -6.03 -1.53
N ILE A 288 2.47 -6.86 -2.50
CA ILE A 288 1.96 -8.23 -2.68
C ILE A 288 2.10 -9.08 -1.40
N GLU A 289 3.22 -8.94 -0.69
CA GLU A 289 3.48 -9.65 0.58
C GLU A 289 2.38 -9.42 1.61
N GLN A 290 1.93 -8.17 1.77
CA GLN A 290 0.89 -7.82 2.73
C GLN A 290 -0.45 -8.44 2.36
N ILE A 291 -0.80 -8.44 1.07
CA ILE A 291 -2.07 -9.02 0.60
C ILE A 291 -2.06 -10.54 0.72
N CYS A 292 -0.91 -11.16 0.43
CA CYS A 292 -0.69 -12.58 0.67
C CYS A 292 -0.90 -12.93 2.15
N GLU A 293 -0.29 -12.18 3.08
CA GLU A 293 -0.45 -12.43 4.52
C GLU A 293 -1.89 -12.21 4.97
N LEU A 294 -2.55 -11.14 4.52
CA LEU A 294 -3.98 -10.91 4.81
C LEU A 294 -4.85 -12.08 4.30
N HIS A 295 -4.59 -12.58 3.10
CA HIS A 295 -5.30 -13.73 2.57
C HIS A 295 -5.08 -14.99 3.42
N VAL A 296 -3.83 -15.33 3.73
CA VAL A 296 -3.48 -16.49 4.57
C VAL A 296 -4.06 -16.36 5.97
N ALA A 297 -4.09 -15.15 6.53
CA ALA A 297 -4.67 -14.84 7.83
C ALA A 297 -6.22 -14.89 7.83
N GLY A 298 -6.88 -15.18 6.71
CA GLY A 298 -8.33 -15.33 6.62
C GLY A 298 -9.12 -14.03 6.43
N TYR A 299 -8.47 -12.94 5.99
CA TYR A 299 -9.18 -11.71 5.68
C TYR A 299 -9.98 -11.82 4.39
N ARG A 300 -11.17 -11.22 4.42
CA ARG A 300 -12.06 -11.05 3.28
C ARG A 300 -11.84 -9.68 2.65
N PHE A 301 -11.72 -9.67 1.32
CA PHE A 301 -11.57 -8.45 0.56
C PHE A 301 -12.91 -8.03 -0.04
N SER A 302 -13.38 -6.83 0.29
CA SER A 302 -14.65 -6.28 -0.17
C SER A 302 -14.41 -4.97 -0.89
N VAL A 303 -14.78 -4.89 -2.18
CA VAL A 303 -14.60 -3.69 -3.00
C VAL A 303 -15.72 -2.70 -2.69
N LEU A 304 -15.38 -1.47 -2.34
CA LEU A 304 -16.36 -0.39 -2.05
C LEU A 304 -16.93 0.19 -3.35
N ASN A 305 -18.23 0.49 -3.40
CA ASN A 305 -18.94 0.89 -4.63
C ASN A 305 -18.72 2.33 -5.11
N ASN A 306 -18.48 3.26 -4.18
CA ASN A 306 -18.46 4.71 -4.44
C ASN A 306 -17.08 5.34 -4.28
N ALA A 307 -16.18 4.69 -3.53
CA ALA A 307 -14.83 5.17 -3.28
C ALA A 307 -13.89 4.78 -4.43
N PHE A 308 -13.03 5.71 -4.83
CA PHE A 308 -11.94 5.43 -5.77
C PHE A 308 -10.72 6.30 -5.48
N LEU A 309 -9.61 5.92 -6.09
CA LEU A 309 -8.34 6.62 -6.06
C LEU A 309 -7.90 7.02 -7.47
N VAL A 310 -7.17 8.12 -7.59
CA VAL A 310 -6.62 8.60 -8.86
C VAL A 310 -5.17 9.02 -8.67
N HIS A 311 -4.28 8.40 -9.43
CA HIS A 311 -2.89 8.81 -9.56
C HIS A 311 -2.72 9.95 -10.57
N ASP A 312 -1.93 10.97 -10.25
CA ASP A 312 -1.65 12.13 -11.13
C ASP A 312 -0.60 11.78 -12.20
N GLY A 313 -1.05 11.62 -13.45
CA GLY A 313 -0.22 11.21 -14.56
C GLY A 313 -0.33 9.71 -14.87
N TRP A 314 -0.17 9.34 -16.12
CA TRP A 314 -0.16 7.94 -16.52
C TRP A 314 1.18 7.29 -16.17
N LYS A 315 1.15 6.12 -15.51
CA LYS A 315 2.33 5.30 -15.29
C LYS A 315 2.71 4.63 -16.62
N GLU A 316 3.87 5.00 -17.15
CA GLU A 316 4.42 4.44 -18.38
C GLU A 316 5.51 3.38 -18.10
N ALA A 317 5.76 2.52 -19.07
CA ALA A 317 6.75 1.46 -18.95
C ALA A 317 8.17 2.03 -18.89
N HIS A 318 8.75 2.08 -17.69
CA HIS A 318 10.16 2.41 -17.50
C HIS A 318 11.02 1.13 -17.45
N ALA A 319 11.96 1.05 -18.39
CA ALA A 319 12.81 -0.11 -18.61
C ALA A 319 14.08 -0.09 -17.75
N ALA A 320 14.53 -1.29 -17.34
CA ALA A 320 15.85 -1.66 -16.82
C ALA A 320 16.16 -1.44 -15.31
N ALA A 321 15.90 -0.28 -14.69
CA ALA A 321 16.43 0.02 -13.34
C ALA A 321 15.81 -0.81 -12.18
N ARG A 322 14.80 -1.63 -12.44
CA ARG A 322 13.99 -2.31 -11.40
C ARG A 322 14.24 -3.81 -11.30
N MET A 323 15.00 -4.42 -12.23
CA MET A 323 15.07 -5.89 -12.35
C MET A 323 15.77 -6.58 -11.16
N THR A 324 16.91 -6.06 -10.71
CA THR A 324 17.70 -6.70 -9.63
C THR A 324 16.93 -6.74 -8.31
N GLU A 325 16.33 -5.62 -7.90
CA GLU A 325 15.57 -5.54 -6.66
C GLU A 325 14.26 -6.32 -6.75
N THR A 326 13.58 -6.27 -7.91
CA THR A 326 12.40 -7.13 -8.15
C THR A 326 12.77 -8.60 -7.99
N PHE A 327 13.92 -9.03 -8.53
CA PHE A 327 14.37 -10.42 -8.38
C PHE A 327 14.71 -10.78 -6.93
N ARG A 328 15.38 -9.89 -6.20
CA ARG A 328 15.67 -10.07 -4.77
C ARG A 328 14.38 -10.22 -3.96
N ASN A 329 13.40 -9.33 -4.17
CA ASN A 329 12.12 -9.38 -3.49
C ASN A 329 11.30 -10.61 -3.93
N TRP A 330 11.39 -11.03 -5.19
CA TRP A 330 10.81 -12.28 -5.68
C TRP A 330 11.38 -13.48 -4.92
N VAL A 331 12.70 -13.57 -4.73
CA VAL A 331 13.33 -14.66 -3.96
C VAL A 331 12.87 -14.62 -2.49
N LEU A 332 12.88 -13.42 -1.88
CA LEU A 332 12.41 -13.22 -0.51
C LEU A 332 10.96 -13.69 -0.33
N PHE A 333 10.07 -13.30 -1.25
CA PHE A 333 8.65 -13.67 -1.23
C PHE A 333 8.45 -15.19 -1.32
N HIS A 334 9.00 -15.82 -2.36
CA HIS A 334 8.71 -17.22 -2.68
C HIS A 334 9.41 -18.22 -1.75
N PHE A 335 10.64 -17.93 -1.32
CA PHE A 335 11.46 -18.91 -0.59
C PHE A 335 11.53 -18.67 0.91
N HIS A 336 11.20 -17.46 1.38
CA HIS A 336 11.30 -17.13 2.80
C HIS A 336 9.98 -16.66 3.40
N PHE A 337 9.30 -15.71 2.76
CA PHE A 337 8.08 -15.12 3.30
C PHE A 337 6.91 -16.12 3.31
N GLN A 338 6.58 -16.73 2.17
CA GLN A 338 5.52 -17.73 2.08
C GLN A 338 5.73 -18.91 3.03
N GLN A 339 6.98 -19.37 3.20
CA GLN A 339 7.32 -20.44 4.15
C GLN A 339 7.17 -20.02 5.61
N ALA A 340 7.39 -18.74 5.93
CA ALA A 340 7.15 -18.22 7.27
C ALA A 340 5.65 -18.14 7.57
N LEU A 341 4.83 -17.71 6.61
CA LEU A 341 3.38 -17.64 6.76
C LEU A 341 2.75 -19.01 7.07
N LEU A 342 3.19 -20.06 6.37
CA LEU A 342 2.74 -21.45 6.62
C LEU A 342 3.01 -21.95 8.05
N LYS A 343 3.98 -21.33 8.75
CA LYS A 343 4.29 -21.66 10.15
C LYS A 343 3.57 -20.74 11.14
N MET A 344 3.20 -19.55 10.71
CA MET A 344 2.59 -18.52 11.54
C MET A 344 1.08 -18.69 11.64
N TYR A 345 0.44 -19.12 10.55
CA TYR A 345 -1.01 -19.28 10.45
C TYR A 345 -1.37 -20.76 10.32
N ASP A 346 -2.36 -21.19 11.11
CA ASP A 346 -2.96 -22.55 11.06
C ASP A 346 -4.19 -22.60 10.14
N GLU A 347 -4.29 -21.65 9.20
CA GLU A 347 -5.41 -21.51 8.27
C GLU A 347 -5.16 -22.32 7.00
N PRO A 348 -6.20 -22.87 6.34
CA PRO A 348 -6.05 -23.67 5.12
C PRO A 348 -5.72 -22.83 3.87
N LEU A 349 -5.70 -21.50 3.99
CA LEU A 349 -5.51 -20.58 2.87
C LEU A 349 -4.02 -20.43 2.54
N SER A 350 -3.71 -20.34 1.24
CA SER A 350 -2.35 -20.16 0.74
C SER A 350 -2.34 -19.15 -0.39
N CYS A 351 -1.35 -18.26 -0.36
CA CYS A 351 -1.08 -17.33 -1.44
C CYS A 351 -0.02 -17.86 -2.44
N ALA A 352 0.53 -19.07 -2.22
CA ALA A 352 1.56 -19.64 -3.08
C ALA A 352 0.94 -20.35 -4.29
N PRO A 353 1.52 -20.23 -5.51
CA PRO A 353 1.09 -21.02 -6.66
C PRO A 353 1.50 -22.50 -6.54
N VAL A 354 2.22 -22.84 -5.48
CA VAL A 354 2.86 -24.13 -5.35
C VAL A 354 1.86 -25.11 -4.74
N GLN A 355 1.19 -25.90 -5.59
CA GLN A 355 1.06 -27.33 -5.27
C GLN A 355 2.46 -27.75 -4.87
N THR A 356 2.68 -27.94 -3.56
CA THR A 356 3.96 -28.27 -2.92
C THR A 356 4.91 -28.92 -3.92
N TRP A 357 5.99 -28.22 -4.31
CA TRP A 357 7.04 -28.85 -5.08
C TRP A 357 7.61 -29.95 -4.20
N ILE A 358 7.16 -31.18 -4.44
CA ILE A 358 7.74 -32.37 -3.83
C ILE A 358 9.00 -32.62 -4.66
N PRO A 359 10.21 -32.52 -4.08
CA PRO A 359 11.42 -32.92 -4.79
C PRO A 359 11.18 -34.32 -5.37
N ARG A 360 11.53 -34.57 -6.64
CA ARG A 360 11.31 -35.88 -7.28
C ARG A 360 11.86 -37.05 -6.45
N GLY A 361 12.79 -36.80 -5.52
CA GLY A 361 13.33 -37.76 -4.56
C GLY A 361 12.43 -38.13 -3.36
N GLN A 362 11.43 -37.33 -2.97
CA GLN A 362 10.62 -37.62 -1.77
C GLN A 362 9.48 -38.62 -2.03
N ARG A 363 8.91 -38.63 -3.25
CA ARG A 363 8.04 -39.75 -3.70
C ARG A 363 8.84 -41.04 -3.86
N LEU A 364 10.09 -40.93 -4.31
CA LEU A 364 11.02 -42.06 -4.41
C LEU A 364 11.36 -42.67 -3.03
N LEU A 365 11.51 -41.86 -1.98
CA LEU A 365 11.75 -42.39 -0.61
C LEU A 365 10.52 -43.12 -0.04
N GLY A 366 9.30 -42.65 -0.34
CA GLY A 366 8.07 -43.36 0.00
C GLY A 366 7.94 -44.70 -0.74
N ASP A 367 8.28 -44.74 -2.03
CA ASP A 367 8.26 -45.96 -2.84
C ASP A 367 9.41 -46.93 -2.53
N ILE A 368 10.58 -46.43 -2.11
CA ILE A 368 11.72 -47.25 -1.67
C ILE A 368 11.40 -47.90 -0.31
N ASN A 369 10.82 -47.17 0.63
CA ASN A 369 10.39 -47.73 1.92
C ASN A 369 9.26 -48.78 1.74
N ASN A 370 8.31 -48.54 0.82
CA ASN A 370 7.28 -49.52 0.49
C ASN A 370 7.82 -50.75 -0.26
N ARG A 371 8.85 -50.60 -1.12
CA ARG A 371 9.54 -51.72 -1.77
C ARG A 371 10.38 -52.53 -0.78
N HIS A 372 11.10 -51.90 0.14
CA HIS A 372 11.85 -52.59 1.19
C HIS A 372 10.92 -53.36 2.15
N ALA A 373 9.77 -52.78 2.53
CA ALA A 373 8.77 -53.46 3.35
C ALA A 373 8.10 -54.65 2.61
N ARG A 374 7.90 -54.56 1.30
CA ARG A 374 7.39 -55.68 0.47
C ARG A 374 8.42 -56.80 0.28
N ILE A 375 9.71 -56.46 0.17
CA ILE A 375 10.79 -57.46 0.03
C ILE A 375 11.02 -58.18 1.37
N GLN A 376 11.05 -57.47 2.50
CA GLN A 376 11.17 -58.10 3.82
C GLN A 376 10.01 -59.04 4.16
N ARG A 377 8.77 -58.70 3.78
CA ARG A 377 7.61 -59.62 3.94
C ARG A 377 7.68 -60.87 3.07
N LYS A 378 8.34 -60.80 1.91
CA LYS A 378 8.53 -61.97 1.02
C LYS A 378 9.60 -62.93 1.53
N PHE A 379 10.63 -62.43 2.22
CA PHE A 379 11.67 -63.26 2.82
C PHE A 379 11.24 -63.90 4.16
N LEU A 380 10.34 -63.25 4.90
CA LEU A 380 9.75 -63.81 6.13
C LEU A 380 8.62 -64.82 5.88
N SER A 381 8.14 -64.96 4.63
CA SER A 381 7.14 -65.96 4.24
C SER A 381 7.72 -67.19 3.54
N SER A 382 9.06 -67.28 3.44
CA SER A 382 9.79 -68.39 2.79
C SER A 382 10.60 -69.25 3.77
N GLU A 383 10.46 -69.02 5.09
CA GLU A 383 10.97 -69.89 6.15
C GLU A 383 9.83 -70.40 7.04
N VAL A 384 8.93 -71.18 6.44
CA VAL A 384 8.08 -72.18 7.12
C VAL A 384 8.07 -73.45 6.28
#